data_AF-M5F594-F1
#
_entry.id   AF-M5F594-F1
#
_cell.length_a   1.000
_cell.length_b   1.000
_cell.length_c   1.000
_cell.angle_alpha   90.00
_cell.angle_beta   90.00
_cell.angle_gamma   90.00
#
_symmetry.space_group_name_H-M   'P 1'
#
loop_
_entity.id
_entity.type
_entity.pdbx_description
1 polymer ?
#
loop_
_entity_poly.entity_id
_entity_poly.type
_entity_poly.pdbx_seq_one_letter_code
_entity_poly.pdbx_strand_id
1 'polypeptide(L)'
;MSQWLDGHHDLLGLVARDLVRSSVRATGRQGLPAEAVLRCALLKQYRQLTYQELAFHLEDSASFRAFARLPWSWSPQKSVLQKTISAIRPETWEEINRVLLSNARQVKLEDGAVVRLDSTVTSALMHEPSDSSLLWDAVRIMVRLLKQADALAGGGGLEWHDHCRAAKKRARKIQFTRGRPNRVQLYRELIGIAHATLAYLRQAAERLAVASTPLIALWLTQVRHYRPLIERIITQSERRVLAGELVAASDKLVSLFEPHADIIVKGSRDTEYGHKLNLTTGRSGMILDLVIEAGNPRDSDRLLPMLERHIAFYGHAPRQAAADGGFASRGNLATAKTLGVRDMAFHKKESRPQDRGHGQKQLGLSQAAQLPCRHRGRHLMPQARLRLGALHLARP
;
A
#
# COMPACT_ATOMS: atom_id res chain seq x y z
N MET A 1 15.39 -16.71 13.18
CA MET A 1 14.15 -15.89 13.25
C MET A 1 13.39 -16.11 14.55
N SER A 2 12.87 -17.30 14.87
CA SER A 2 12.10 -17.51 16.11
C SER A 2 12.87 -17.10 17.38
N GLN A 3 14.11 -17.58 17.54
CA GLN A 3 14.96 -17.24 18.69
C GLN A 3 15.24 -15.73 18.80
N TRP A 4 15.34 -15.04 17.65
CA TRP A 4 15.51 -13.59 17.64
C TRP A 4 14.25 -12.90 18.17
N LEU A 5 13.06 -13.32 17.74
CA LEU A 5 11.79 -12.81 18.27
C LEU A 5 11.62 -13.12 19.77
N ASP A 6 12.05 -14.31 20.21
CA ASP A 6 12.05 -14.70 21.62
C ASP A 6 12.91 -13.74 22.47
N GLY A 7 14.00 -13.18 21.92
CA GLY A 7 14.90 -12.25 22.62
C GLY A 7 14.49 -10.77 22.58
N HIS A 8 13.43 -10.39 21.84
CA HIS A 8 13.04 -8.99 21.65
C HIS A 8 11.58 -8.74 22.11
N HIS A 9 11.32 -9.01 23.39
CA HIS A 9 9.99 -8.84 23.99
C HIS A 9 9.45 -7.41 23.92
N ASP A 10 10.31 -6.40 23.85
CA ASP A 10 9.90 -4.99 23.72
C ASP A 10 9.08 -4.73 22.46
N LEU A 11 9.36 -5.47 21.37
CA LEU A 11 8.58 -5.41 20.13
C LEU A 11 7.14 -5.88 20.32
N LEU A 12 6.92 -6.82 21.24
CA LEU A 12 5.59 -7.32 21.55
C LEU A 12 4.74 -6.25 22.24
N GLY A 13 5.37 -5.39 23.06
CA GLY A 13 4.71 -4.25 23.68
C GLY A 13 4.20 -3.23 22.65
N LEU A 14 4.99 -2.95 21.60
CA LEU A 14 4.57 -2.10 20.49
C LEU A 14 3.37 -2.68 19.75
N VAL A 15 3.44 -3.96 19.36
CA VAL A 15 2.34 -4.65 18.69
C VAL A 15 1.09 -4.73 19.59
N ALA A 16 1.26 -4.98 20.88
CA ALA A 16 0.14 -5.02 21.82
C ALA A 16 -0.60 -3.68 21.88
N ARG A 17 0.11 -2.55 21.88
CA ARG A 17 -0.51 -1.20 21.86
C ARG A 17 -1.38 -0.98 20.62
N ASP A 18 -0.98 -1.50 19.47
CA ASP A 18 -1.78 -1.41 18.24
C ASP A 18 -3.04 -2.28 18.26
N LEU A 19 -2.96 -3.42 18.95
CA LEU A 19 -4.07 -4.38 19.06
C LEU A 19 -5.12 -3.95 20.10
N VAL A 20 -4.73 -3.22 21.14
CA VAL A 20 -5.63 -2.76 22.20
C VAL A 20 -6.50 -1.62 21.67
N ARG A 21 -7.82 -1.82 21.74
CA ARG A 21 -8.80 -0.74 21.53
C ARG A 21 -9.24 -0.22 22.90
N SER A 22 -9.06 1.08 23.13
CA SER A 22 -9.20 1.79 24.41
C SER A 22 -10.62 1.85 25.03
N SER A 23 -11.59 1.04 24.57
CA SER A 23 -12.99 1.22 24.95
C SER A 23 -13.84 -0.06 25.02
N VAL A 24 -13.26 -1.22 25.37
CA VAL A 24 -14.05 -2.46 25.49
C VAL A 24 -13.98 -3.01 26.91
N ARG A 25 -15.15 -3.16 27.56
CA ARG A 25 -15.29 -3.95 28.80
C ARG A 25 -14.80 -5.37 28.53
N ALA A 26 -14.14 -6.02 29.50
CA ALA A 26 -13.60 -7.37 29.38
C ALA A 26 -14.69 -8.46 29.36
N THR A 27 -15.67 -8.34 28.47
CA THR A 27 -16.78 -9.26 28.29
C THR A 27 -16.70 -9.84 26.89
N GLY A 28 -15.92 -10.91 26.72
CA GLY A 28 -15.74 -11.59 25.43
C GLY A 28 -14.59 -12.59 25.41
N ARG A 29 -14.48 -13.33 24.30
CA ARG A 29 -13.38 -14.28 24.07
C ARG A 29 -12.05 -13.53 23.97
N GLN A 30 -11.01 -14.04 24.63
CA GLN A 30 -9.68 -13.45 24.53
C GLN A 30 -9.16 -13.49 23.09
N GLY A 31 -8.59 -12.37 22.64
CA GLY A 31 -7.96 -12.25 21.33
C GLY A 31 -6.63 -12.99 21.24
N LEU A 32 -6.05 -13.05 20.04
CA LEU A 32 -4.71 -13.59 19.85
C LEU A 32 -3.67 -12.73 20.60
N PRO A 33 -2.65 -13.32 21.25
CA PRO A 33 -1.59 -12.56 21.88
C PRO A 33 -0.77 -11.85 20.81
N ALA A 34 -0.22 -10.68 21.16
CA ALA A 34 0.57 -9.85 20.26
C ALA A 34 1.71 -10.63 19.59
N GLU A 35 2.36 -11.52 20.34
CA GLU A 35 3.40 -12.41 19.83
C GLU A 35 2.90 -13.31 18.70
N ALA A 36 1.75 -13.96 18.88
CA ALA A 36 1.18 -14.82 17.85
C ALA A 36 0.79 -14.01 16.62
N VAL A 37 0.21 -12.82 16.81
CA VAL A 37 -0.17 -11.93 15.68
C VAL A 37 1.08 -11.54 14.87
N LEU A 38 2.15 -11.09 15.53
CA LEU A 38 3.39 -10.71 14.86
C LEU A 38 4.01 -11.90 14.11
N ARG A 39 4.11 -13.06 14.76
CA ARG A 39 4.68 -14.26 14.14
C ARG A 39 3.81 -14.76 12.97
N CYS A 40 2.48 -14.70 13.08
CA CYS A 40 1.58 -15.00 11.98
C CYS A 40 1.77 -14.02 10.81
N ALA A 41 1.95 -12.72 11.08
CA ALA A 41 2.25 -11.72 10.05
C ALA A 41 3.57 -12.03 9.32
N LEU A 42 4.62 -12.39 10.07
CA LEU A 42 5.91 -12.79 9.51
C LEU A 42 5.82 -14.09 8.70
N LEU A 43 5.11 -15.12 9.18
CA LEU A 43 4.88 -16.35 8.43
C LEU A 43 4.15 -16.08 7.13
N LYS A 44 3.09 -15.26 7.19
CA LYS A 44 2.31 -14.87 6.03
C LYS A 44 3.21 -14.26 4.96
N GLN A 45 4.07 -13.33 5.34
CA GLN A 45 4.93 -12.63 4.39
C GLN A 45 6.12 -13.49 3.94
N TYR A 46 6.76 -14.23 4.83
CA TYR A 46 7.89 -15.09 4.49
C TYR A 46 7.50 -16.20 3.50
N ARG A 47 6.28 -16.75 3.62
CA ARG A 47 5.75 -17.79 2.73
C ARG A 47 4.83 -17.25 1.63
N GLN A 48 4.61 -15.94 1.56
CA GLN A 48 3.73 -15.29 0.58
C GLN A 48 2.30 -15.85 0.58
N LEU A 49 1.76 -16.15 1.76
CA LEU A 49 0.45 -16.80 1.92
C LEU A 49 -0.69 -15.79 1.89
N THR A 50 -1.82 -16.21 1.35
CA THR A 50 -3.12 -15.60 1.62
C THR A 50 -3.56 -15.85 3.07
N TYR A 51 -4.53 -15.08 3.56
CA TYR A 51 -5.09 -15.33 4.90
C TYR A 51 -5.82 -16.67 5.02
N GLN A 52 -6.32 -17.21 3.89
CA GLN A 52 -6.94 -18.54 3.86
C GLN A 52 -5.89 -19.64 4.01
N GLU A 53 -4.82 -19.58 3.23
CA GLU A 53 -3.72 -20.55 3.32
C GLU A 53 -3.02 -20.46 4.68
N LEU A 54 -2.85 -19.26 5.23
CA LEU A 54 -2.29 -19.09 6.57
C LEU A 54 -3.16 -19.78 7.64
N ALA A 55 -4.48 -19.59 7.60
CA ALA A 55 -5.40 -20.26 8.53
C ALA A 55 -5.31 -21.79 8.40
N PHE A 56 -5.31 -22.29 7.16
CA PHE A 56 -5.17 -23.72 6.87
C PHE A 56 -3.86 -24.30 7.41
N HIS A 57 -2.71 -23.66 7.14
CA HIS A 57 -1.42 -24.14 7.61
C HIS A 57 -1.24 -24.03 9.14
N LEU A 58 -1.86 -23.04 9.78
CA LEU A 58 -1.88 -22.94 11.24
C LEU A 58 -2.73 -24.04 11.89
N GLU A 59 -3.73 -24.57 11.19
CA GLU A 59 -4.54 -25.68 11.68
C GLU A 59 -3.79 -27.01 11.54
N ASP A 60 -3.18 -27.25 10.37
CA ASP A 60 -2.61 -28.53 9.98
C ASP A 60 -1.14 -28.74 10.40
N SER A 61 -0.31 -27.68 10.41
CA SER A 61 1.14 -27.83 10.60
C SER A 61 1.62 -27.49 12.02
N ALA A 62 2.14 -28.51 12.72
CA ALA A 62 2.77 -28.35 14.03
C ALA A 62 3.91 -27.30 14.02
N SER A 63 4.70 -27.25 12.95
CA SER A 63 5.81 -26.28 12.81
C SER A 63 5.32 -24.84 12.71
N PHE A 64 4.22 -24.60 11.99
CA PHE A 64 3.62 -23.27 11.88
C PHE A 64 3.05 -22.81 13.23
N ARG A 65 2.36 -23.70 13.94
CA ARG A 65 1.83 -23.42 15.29
C ARG A 65 2.94 -23.13 16.29
N ALA A 66 4.00 -23.95 16.27
CA ALA A 66 5.16 -23.79 17.13
C ALA A 66 5.88 -22.45 16.88
N PHE A 67 6.07 -22.08 15.60
CA PHE A 67 6.63 -20.78 15.24
C PHE A 67 5.72 -19.64 15.67
N ALA A 68 4.40 -19.75 15.48
CA ALA A 68 3.43 -18.73 15.84
C ALA A 68 3.10 -18.65 17.34
N ARG A 69 3.68 -19.53 18.18
CA ARG A 69 3.34 -19.64 19.62
C ARG A 69 1.83 -19.79 19.85
N LEU A 70 1.16 -20.54 18.97
CA LEU A 70 -0.28 -20.78 19.04
C LEU A 70 -0.57 -22.11 19.77
N PRO A 71 -1.28 -22.08 20.92
CA PRO A 71 -1.70 -23.30 21.61
C PRO A 71 -2.60 -24.18 20.74
N TRP A 72 -2.56 -25.51 20.92
CA TRP A 72 -3.37 -26.47 20.16
C TRP A 72 -4.89 -26.22 20.21
N SER A 73 -5.38 -25.62 21.29
CA SER A 73 -6.79 -25.25 21.47
C SER A 73 -7.27 -24.14 20.54
N TRP A 74 -6.39 -23.46 19.80
CA TRP A 74 -6.73 -22.26 19.04
C TRP A 74 -6.57 -22.46 17.54
N SER A 75 -7.64 -22.28 16.78
CA SER A 75 -7.61 -22.34 15.31
C SER A 75 -8.13 -21.01 14.74
N PRO A 76 -7.25 -20.01 14.57
CA PRO A 76 -7.67 -18.68 14.13
C PRO A 76 -8.13 -18.72 12.67
N GLN A 77 -9.34 -18.24 12.45
CA GLN A 77 -9.94 -18.16 11.12
C GLN A 77 -9.36 -16.99 10.32
N LYS A 78 -9.49 -17.05 8.98
CA LYS A 78 -8.95 -16.04 8.05
C LYS A 78 -9.30 -14.60 8.44
N SER A 79 -10.53 -14.36 8.91
CA SER A 79 -11.04 -13.03 9.25
C SER A 79 -10.39 -12.47 10.52
N VAL A 80 -10.09 -13.34 11.49
CA VAL A 80 -9.40 -12.96 12.73
C VAL A 80 -7.95 -12.62 12.42
N LEU A 81 -7.27 -13.46 11.63
CA LEU A 81 -5.90 -13.21 11.19
C LEU A 81 -5.79 -11.90 10.40
N GLN A 82 -6.69 -11.69 9.43
CA GLN A 82 -6.72 -10.44 8.67
C GLN A 82 -6.93 -9.23 9.57
N LYS A 83 -7.94 -9.27 10.45
CA LYS A 83 -8.28 -8.15 11.35
C LYS A 83 -7.15 -7.80 12.32
N THR A 84 -6.44 -8.80 12.83
CA THR A 84 -5.38 -8.61 13.83
C THR A 84 -4.07 -8.19 13.18
N ILE A 85 -3.66 -8.84 12.10
CA ILE A 85 -2.44 -8.49 11.38
C ILE A 85 -2.55 -7.09 10.75
N SER A 86 -3.70 -6.74 10.17
CA SER A 86 -3.91 -5.41 9.59
C SER A 86 -4.06 -4.30 10.62
N ALA A 87 -4.11 -4.62 11.91
CA ALA A 87 -4.16 -3.61 12.97
C ALA A 87 -2.77 -3.12 13.37
N ILE A 88 -1.70 -3.87 13.05
CA ILE A 88 -0.32 -3.43 13.27
C ILE A 88 -0.07 -2.22 12.39
N ARG A 89 0.31 -1.10 13.02
CA ARG A 89 0.45 0.18 12.35
C ARG A 89 1.77 0.28 11.59
N PRO A 90 1.85 1.13 10.54
CA PRO A 90 3.08 1.37 9.81
C PRO A 90 4.25 1.80 10.72
N GLU A 91 3.99 2.61 11.74
CA GLU A 91 5.02 3.08 12.68
C GLU A 91 5.61 1.94 13.51
N THR A 92 4.78 0.96 13.90
CA THR A 92 5.23 -0.24 14.60
C THR A 92 6.09 -1.13 13.70
N TRP A 93 5.72 -1.27 12.42
CA TRP A 93 6.55 -1.99 11.45
C TRP A 93 7.89 -1.31 11.23
N GLU A 94 7.90 0.03 11.15
CA GLU A 94 9.14 0.81 11.04
C GLU A 94 10.03 0.59 12.27
N GLU A 95 9.48 0.63 13.47
CA GLU A 95 10.24 0.40 14.70
C GLU A 95 10.79 -1.03 14.78
N ILE A 96 10.02 -2.04 14.38
CA ILE A 96 10.49 -3.42 14.25
C ILE A 96 11.68 -3.49 13.28
N ASN A 97 11.61 -2.78 12.15
CA ASN A 97 12.72 -2.70 11.19
C ASN A 97 13.96 -2.03 11.80
N ARG A 98 13.78 -0.96 12.58
CA ARG A 98 14.87 -0.27 13.28
C ARG A 98 15.60 -1.20 14.24
N VAL A 99 14.86 -1.97 15.04
CA VAL A 99 15.46 -2.96 15.96
C VAL A 99 16.21 -4.07 15.20
N LEU A 100 15.65 -4.55 14.08
CA LEU A 100 16.34 -5.51 13.20
C LEU A 100 17.67 -4.95 12.67
N LEU A 101 17.70 -3.69 12.24
CA LEU A 101 18.90 -3.04 11.72
C LEU A 101 19.93 -2.77 12.82
N SER A 102 19.50 -2.39 14.02
CA SER A 102 20.40 -2.23 15.18
C SER A 102 21.07 -3.55 15.53
N ASN A 103 20.33 -4.67 15.51
CA ASN A 103 20.89 -6.00 15.72
C ASN A 103 21.88 -6.37 14.60
N ALA A 104 21.52 -6.14 13.33
CA ALA A 104 22.39 -6.38 12.18
C ALA A 104 23.72 -5.63 12.28
N ARG A 105 23.70 -4.39 12.82
CA ARG A 105 24.91 -3.61 13.10
C ARG A 105 25.76 -4.22 14.20
N GLN A 106 25.15 -4.68 15.30
CA GLN A 106 25.85 -5.32 16.42
C GLN A 106 26.56 -6.60 15.98
N VAL A 107 25.92 -7.42 15.15
CA VAL A 107 26.51 -8.65 14.60
C VAL A 107 27.39 -8.41 13.36
N LYS A 108 27.67 -7.14 13.02
CA LYS A 108 28.51 -6.70 11.89
C LYS A 108 28.04 -7.21 10.52
N LEU A 109 26.75 -7.45 10.36
CA LEU A 109 26.15 -7.84 9.08
C LEU A 109 25.95 -6.63 8.15
N GLU A 110 25.50 -5.50 8.71
CA GLU A 110 25.21 -4.28 7.97
C GLU A 110 25.54 -3.04 8.81
N ASP A 111 26.37 -2.15 8.28
CA ASP A 111 26.84 -0.94 8.97
C ASP A 111 26.30 0.36 8.35
N GLY A 112 25.57 0.26 7.23
CA GLY A 112 25.00 1.42 6.53
C GLY A 112 26.03 2.23 5.74
N ALA A 113 27.30 1.80 5.65
CA ALA A 113 28.32 2.59 4.97
C ALA A 113 28.13 2.67 3.45
N VAL A 114 27.44 1.69 2.86
CA VAL A 114 27.16 1.63 1.42
C VAL A 114 25.67 1.44 1.22
N VAL A 115 25.04 2.40 0.52
CA VAL A 115 23.60 2.39 0.28
C VAL A 115 23.25 2.52 -1.19
N ARG A 116 22.13 1.91 -1.56
CA ARG A 116 21.49 2.11 -2.85
C ARG A 116 20.06 2.58 -2.63
N LEU A 117 19.69 3.68 -3.27
CA LEU A 117 18.35 4.24 -3.25
C LEU A 117 17.63 3.90 -4.54
N ASP A 118 16.38 3.47 -4.42
CA ASP A 118 15.51 3.16 -5.55
C ASP A 118 14.08 3.60 -5.28
N SER A 119 13.33 3.86 -6.36
CA SER A 119 11.91 4.16 -6.32
C SER A 119 11.11 3.09 -7.06
N THR A 120 10.10 2.55 -6.39
CA THR A 120 9.18 1.58 -6.97
C THR A 120 7.73 1.95 -6.68
N VAL A 121 6.80 1.22 -7.28
CA VAL A 121 5.37 1.40 -7.08
C VAL A 121 4.79 0.07 -6.63
N THR A 122 3.87 0.12 -5.69
CA THR A 122 3.08 -1.04 -5.27
C THR A 122 1.63 -0.81 -5.63
N SER A 123 0.99 -1.78 -6.26
CA SER A 123 -0.41 -1.66 -6.68
C SER A 123 -1.35 -1.63 -5.47
N ALA A 124 -2.32 -0.71 -5.48
CA ALA A 124 -3.43 -0.77 -4.55
C ALA A 124 -4.34 -1.95 -4.90
N LEU A 125 -5.03 -2.50 -3.90
CA LEU A 125 -5.97 -3.61 -4.10
C LEU A 125 -7.28 -3.10 -4.71
N MET A 126 -7.25 -2.79 -6.00
CA MET A 126 -8.39 -2.26 -6.73
C MET A 126 -8.43 -2.79 -8.16
N HIS A 127 -9.62 -2.73 -8.75
CA HIS A 127 -9.80 -2.96 -10.18
C HIS A 127 -9.45 -1.68 -10.95
N GLU A 128 -9.19 -1.82 -12.25
CA GLU A 128 -8.92 -0.67 -13.10
C GLU A 128 -10.10 0.33 -13.06
N PRO A 129 -9.84 1.60 -12.70
CA PRO A 129 -10.90 2.56 -12.45
C PRO A 129 -11.40 3.20 -13.74
N SER A 130 -12.71 3.38 -13.83
CA SER A 130 -13.38 4.21 -14.82
C SER A 130 -14.45 5.04 -14.13
N ASP A 131 -14.81 6.20 -14.67
CA ASP A 131 -15.88 7.02 -14.06
C ASP A 131 -17.19 6.20 -13.92
N SER A 132 -17.51 5.32 -14.87
CA SER A 132 -18.66 4.43 -14.77
C SER A 132 -18.53 3.32 -13.72
N SER A 133 -17.34 2.73 -13.51
CA SER A 133 -17.15 1.72 -12.46
C SER A 133 -17.18 2.36 -11.07
N LEU A 134 -16.60 3.55 -10.92
CA LEU A 134 -16.63 4.34 -9.69
C LEU A 134 -18.05 4.76 -9.29
N LEU A 135 -18.85 5.25 -10.24
CA LEU A 135 -20.25 5.59 -10.00
C LEU A 135 -21.07 4.35 -9.60
N TRP A 136 -20.80 3.19 -10.21
CA TRP A 136 -21.49 1.96 -9.82
C TRP A 136 -21.09 1.50 -8.41
N ASP A 137 -19.81 1.55 -8.06
CA ASP A 137 -19.34 1.25 -6.71
C ASP A 137 -19.92 2.20 -5.67
N ALA A 138 -20.03 3.50 -5.99
CA ALA A 138 -20.69 4.48 -5.14
C ALA A 138 -22.13 4.07 -4.83
N VAL A 139 -22.93 3.78 -5.87
CA VAL A 139 -24.32 3.31 -5.70
C VAL A 139 -24.38 2.02 -4.89
N ARG A 140 -23.47 1.08 -5.12
CA ARG A 140 -23.41 -0.20 -4.40
C ARG A 140 -23.15 -0.01 -2.90
N ILE A 141 -22.23 0.87 -2.53
CA ILE A 141 -21.96 1.20 -1.12
C ILE A 141 -23.17 1.90 -0.50
N MET A 142 -23.75 2.90 -1.17
CA MET A 142 -24.91 3.63 -0.65
C MET A 142 -26.10 2.71 -0.41
N VAL A 143 -26.42 1.81 -1.36
CA VAL A 143 -27.49 0.82 -1.18
C VAL A 143 -27.19 -0.14 -0.02
N ARG A 144 -25.94 -0.56 0.16
CA ARG A 144 -25.56 -1.37 1.33
C ARG A 144 -25.79 -0.62 2.64
N LEU A 145 -25.42 0.66 2.70
CA LEU A 145 -25.65 1.51 3.88
C LEU A 145 -27.16 1.74 4.10
N LEU A 146 -27.95 1.93 3.06
CA LEU A 146 -29.41 2.06 3.15
C LEU A 146 -30.08 0.79 3.68
N LYS A 147 -29.66 -0.39 3.23
CA LYS A 147 -30.15 -1.69 3.78
C LYS A 147 -29.83 -1.83 5.27
N GLN A 148 -28.65 -1.39 5.70
CA GLN A 148 -28.29 -1.36 7.12
C GLN A 148 -29.16 -0.36 7.89
N ALA A 149 -29.39 0.83 7.31
CA ALA A 149 -30.22 1.86 7.92
C ALA A 149 -31.66 1.37 8.12
N ASP A 150 -32.23 0.68 7.13
CA ASP A 150 -33.58 0.13 7.21
C ASP A 150 -33.68 -0.95 8.29
N ALA A 151 -32.70 -1.85 8.38
CA ALA A 151 -32.63 -2.83 9.47
C ALA A 151 -32.51 -2.16 10.87
N LEU A 152 -31.77 -1.06 10.98
CA LEU A 152 -31.66 -0.28 12.22
C LEU A 152 -32.95 0.48 12.56
N ALA A 153 -33.74 0.85 11.56
CA ALA A 153 -35.03 1.54 11.71
C ALA A 153 -36.22 0.59 11.95
N GLY A 154 -36.00 -0.73 12.02
CA GLY A 154 -37.05 -1.72 12.24
C GLY A 154 -37.65 -2.35 10.97
N GLY A 155 -37.03 -2.19 9.80
CA GLY A 155 -37.32 -2.95 8.58
C GLY A 155 -38.55 -2.46 7.79
N GLY A 156 -38.60 -1.17 7.46
CA GLY A 156 -39.71 -0.57 6.71
C GLY A 156 -39.91 0.94 6.94
N GLY A 157 -39.06 1.59 7.74
CA GLY A 157 -39.21 3.01 8.10
C GLY A 157 -38.60 4.01 7.10
N LEU A 158 -37.85 3.54 6.10
CA LEU A 158 -37.15 4.38 5.14
C LEU A 158 -37.68 4.14 3.72
N GLU A 159 -38.17 5.20 3.08
CA GLU A 159 -38.58 5.16 1.67
C GLU A 159 -37.37 5.34 0.77
N TRP A 160 -36.94 4.26 0.10
CA TRP A 160 -35.84 4.31 -0.87
C TRP A 160 -35.96 3.15 -1.88
N HIS A 161 -35.28 3.29 -3.03
CA HIS A 161 -35.30 2.29 -4.10
C HIS A 161 -33.90 1.71 -4.33
N ASP A 162 -33.80 0.38 -4.55
CA ASP A 162 -32.54 -0.27 -4.88
C ASP A 162 -32.15 -0.01 -6.34
N HIS A 163 -31.31 1.01 -6.53
CA HIS A 163 -30.77 1.38 -7.83
C HIS A 163 -29.54 0.56 -8.29
N CYS A 164 -29.08 -0.46 -7.54
CA CYS A 164 -27.87 -1.21 -7.91
C CYS A 164 -27.98 -1.85 -9.29
N ARG A 165 -29.14 -2.43 -9.61
CA ARG A 165 -29.37 -3.09 -10.92
C ARG A 165 -29.34 -2.07 -12.06
N ALA A 166 -29.99 -0.92 -11.86
CA ALA A 166 -30.02 0.16 -12.84
C ALA A 166 -28.61 0.73 -13.09
N ALA A 167 -27.87 1.04 -12.01
CA ALA A 167 -26.50 1.53 -12.08
C ALA A 167 -25.57 0.55 -12.79
N LYS A 168 -25.60 -0.74 -12.40
CA LYS A 168 -24.80 -1.80 -13.06
C LYS A 168 -25.10 -1.90 -14.55
N LYS A 169 -26.38 -1.87 -14.94
CA LYS A 169 -26.81 -1.93 -16.35
C LYS A 169 -26.27 -0.74 -17.14
N ARG A 170 -26.31 0.47 -16.58
CA ARG A 170 -25.78 1.69 -17.22
C ARG A 170 -24.26 1.69 -17.31
N ALA A 171 -23.56 1.36 -16.23
CA ALA A 171 -22.10 1.26 -16.22
C ALA A 171 -21.61 0.26 -17.28
N ARG A 172 -22.24 -0.92 -17.37
CA ARG A 172 -21.93 -1.91 -18.41
C ARG A 172 -22.22 -1.38 -19.81
N LYS A 173 -23.37 -0.73 -20.03
CA LYS A 173 -23.71 -0.16 -21.34
C LYS A 173 -22.70 0.91 -21.77
N ILE A 174 -22.23 1.75 -20.85
CA ILE A 174 -21.19 2.75 -21.10
C ILE A 174 -19.90 2.10 -21.59
N GLN A 175 -19.46 1.02 -20.95
CA GLN A 175 -18.23 0.30 -21.31
C GLN A 175 -18.23 -0.19 -22.77
N PHE A 176 -19.39 -0.62 -23.28
CA PHE A 176 -19.53 -1.14 -24.64
C PHE A 176 -20.05 -0.11 -25.67
N THR A 177 -20.39 1.11 -25.24
CA THR A 177 -20.90 2.15 -26.16
C THR A 177 -19.75 2.91 -26.80
N ARG A 178 -19.71 2.91 -28.14
CA ARG A 178 -18.81 3.74 -28.93
C ARG A 178 -19.45 5.08 -29.27
N GLY A 179 -18.63 6.12 -29.39
CA GLY A 179 -19.08 7.48 -29.75
C GLY A 179 -19.49 8.33 -28.53
N ARG A 180 -19.03 9.59 -28.53
CA ARG A 180 -19.21 10.53 -27.41
C ARG A 180 -20.68 10.86 -27.09
N PRO A 181 -21.58 11.13 -28.05
CA PRO A 181 -22.95 11.60 -27.74
C PRO A 181 -23.76 10.59 -26.95
N ASN A 182 -23.82 9.34 -27.42
CA ASN A 182 -24.54 8.25 -26.76
C ASN A 182 -23.95 7.91 -25.39
N ARG A 183 -22.61 7.99 -25.27
CA ARG A 183 -21.93 7.74 -23.99
C ARG A 183 -22.27 8.82 -22.96
N VAL A 184 -22.27 10.09 -23.35
CA VAL A 184 -22.61 11.22 -22.47
C VAL A 184 -24.03 11.08 -21.92
N GLN A 185 -25.01 10.69 -22.76
CA GLN A 185 -26.38 10.47 -22.30
C GLN A 185 -26.46 9.37 -21.23
N LEU A 186 -25.79 8.24 -21.44
CA LEU A 186 -25.74 7.17 -20.45
C LEU A 186 -25.05 7.59 -19.15
N TYR A 187 -24.04 8.46 -19.23
CA TYR A 187 -23.41 9.04 -18.05
C TYR A 187 -24.36 9.98 -17.30
N ARG A 188 -25.15 10.82 -17.98
CA ARG A 188 -26.18 11.65 -17.32
C ARG A 188 -27.16 10.80 -16.54
N GLU A 189 -27.63 9.70 -17.12
CA GLU A 189 -28.53 8.76 -16.44
C GLU A 189 -27.86 8.10 -15.22
N LEU A 190 -26.61 7.66 -15.34
CA LEU A 190 -25.89 7.03 -14.23
C LEU A 190 -25.58 8.02 -13.09
N ILE A 191 -25.20 9.26 -13.43
CA ILE A 191 -24.98 10.34 -12.47
C ILE A 191 -26.29 10.70 -11.76
N GLY A 192 -27.41 10.78 -12.50
CA GLY A 192 -28.74 10.98 -11.91
C GLY A 192 -29.11 9.88 -10.90
N ILE A 193 -28.82 8.61 -11.23
CA ILE A 193 -29.00 7.48 -10.29
C ILE A 193 -28.14 7.67 -9.03
N ALA A 194 -26.88 8.08 -9.18
CA ALA A 194 -25.98 8.31 -8.05
C ALA A 194 -26.49 9.44 -7.15
N HIS A 195 -26.94 10.56 -7.72
CA HIS A 195 -27.56 11.67 -6.98
C HIS A 195 -28.81 11.25 -6.23
N ALA A 196 -29.73 10.52 -6.88
CA ALA A 196 -30.95 10.02 -6.23
C ALA A 196 -30.63 9.10 -5.05
N THR A 197 -29.66 8.18 -5.22
CA THR A 197 -29.24 7.28 -4.15
C THR A 197 -28.57 8.03 -3.00
N LEU A 198 -27.78 9.07 -3.30
CA LEU A 198 -27.17 9.94 -2.30
C LEU A 198 -28.20 10.74 -1.51
N ALA A 199 -29.27 11.20 -2.15
CA ALA A 199 -30.38 11.88 -1.49
C ALA A 199 -31.07 10.97 -0.47
N TYR A 200 -31.36 9.71 -0.82
CA TYR A 200 -31.90 8.73 0.13
C TYR A 200 -30.94 8.51 1.31
N LEU A 201 -29.63 8.39 1.05
CA LEU A 201 -28.66 8.18 2.11
C LEU A 201 -28.58 9.36 3.09
N ARG A 202 -28.69 10.59 2.59
CA ARG A 202 -28.73 11.81 3.42
C ARG A 202 -29.97 11.82 4.31
N GLN A 203 -31.15 11.56 3.75
CA GLN A 203 -32.41 11.49 4.50
C GLN A 203 -32.38 10.38 5.57
N ALA A 204 -31.85 9.20 5.24
CA ALA A 204 -31.67 8.12 6.20
C ALA A 204 -30.73 8.53 7.35
N ALA A 205 -29.65 9.25 7.03
CA ALA A 205 -28.71 9.73 8.04
C ALA A 205 -29.33 10.77 8.98
N GLU A 206 -30.13 11.70 8.45
CA GLU A 206 -30.85 12.70 9.23
C GLU A 206 -31.87 12.05 10.17
N ARG A 207 -32.67 11.08 9.67
CA ARG A 207 -33.65 10.36 10.49
C ARG A 207 -32.99 9.55 11.61
N LEU A 208 -31.92 8.82 11.30
CA LEU A 208 -31.23 7.99 12.28
C LEU A 208 -30.38 8.80 13.26
N ALA A 209 -29.94 10.02 12.92
CA ALA A 209 -29.16 10.87 13.81
C ALA A 209 -29.91 11.25 15.10
N VAL A 210 -31.25 11.19 15.09
CA VAL A 210 -32.09 11.46 16.26
C VAL A 210 -31.97 10.34 17.32
N ALA A 211 -31.67 9.10 16.90
CA ALA A 211 -31.55 7.95 17.78
C ALA A 211 -30.08 7.61 18.07
N SER A 212 -29.72 7.50 19.36
CA SER A 212 -28.33 7.27 19.78
C SER A 212 -28.11 5.84 20.29
N THR A 213 -28.03 4.88 19.37
CA THR A 213 -27.50 3.54 19.69
C THR A 213 -26.07 3.37 19.18
N PRO A 214 -25.22 2.53 19.81
CA PRO A 214 -23.87 2.28 19.33
C PRO A 214 -23.81 1.78 17.87
N LEU A 215 -24.82 1.01 17.44
CA LEU A 215 -24.92 0.52 16.05
C LEU A 215 -25.20 1.66 15.08
N ILE A 216 -26.10 2.59 15.44
CA ILE A 216 -26.37 3.79 14.64
C ILE A 216 -25.13 4.69 14.58
N ALA A 217 -24.41 4.88 15.69
CA ALA A 217 -23.18 5.67 15.72
C ALA A 217 -22.09 5.08 14.81
N LEU A 218 -21.93 3.75 14.80
CA LEU A 218 -21.02 3.04 13.90
C LEU A 218 -21.43 3.24 12.42
N TRP A 219 -22.72 3.10 12.14
CA TRP A 219 -23.25 3.31 10.78
C TRP A 219 -23.07 4.76 10.32
N LEU A 220 -23.37 5.76 11.15
CA LEU A 220 -23.14 7.18 10.86
C LEU A 220 -21.67 7.47 10.59
N THR A 221 -20.75 6.81 11.28
CA THR A 221 -19.30 6.91 11.01
C THR A 221 -18.96 6.44 9.60
N GLN A 222 -19.58 5.34 9.13
CA GLN A 222 -19.41 4.87 7.74
C GLN A 222 -19.99 5.87 6.73
N VAL A 223 -21.17 6.44 7.00
CA VAL A 223 -21.77 7.46 6.13
C VAL A 223 -20.88 8.70 6.04
N ARG A 224 -20.39 9.21 7.18
CA ARG A 224 -19.47 10.36 7.24
C ARG A 224 -18.18 10.11 6.46
N HIS A 225 -17.68 8.87 6.45
CA HIS A 225 -16.52 8.48 5.67
C HIS A 225 -16.80 8.46 4.16
N TYR A 226 -17.85 7.74 3.72
CA TYR A 226 -18.09 7.51 2.29
C TYR A 226 -18.76 8.67 1.56
N ARG A 227 -19.62 9.44 2.23
CA ARG A 227 -20.36 10.55 1.61
C ARG A 227 -19.46 11.54 0.85
N PRO A 228 -18.41 12.14 1.43
CA PRO A 228 -17.56 13.09 0.71
C PRO A 228 -16.82 12.44 -0.48
N LEU A 229 -16.47 11.15 -0.38
CA LEU A 229 -15.83 10.42 -1.47
C LEU A 229 -16.78 10.20 -2.65
N ILE A 230 -18.04 9.88 -2.36
CA ILE A 230 -19.09 9.70 -3.37
C ILE A 230 -19.40 11.04 -4.06
N GLU A 231 -19.54 12.12 -3.29
CA GLU A 231 -19.74 13.47 -3.83
C GLU A 231 -18.59 13.84 -4.77
N ARG A 232 -17.33 13.57 -4.38
CA ARG A 232 -16.16 13.78 -5.24
C ARG A 232 -16.21 12.95 -6.53
N ILE A 233 -16.66 11.69 -6.49
CA ILE A 233 -16.81 10.86 -7.71
C ILE A 233 -17.85 11.44 -8.65
N ILE A 234 -18.98 11.89 -8.11
CA ILE A 234 -20.05 12.50 -8.91
C ILE A 234 -19.52 13.76 -9.59
N THR A 235 -18.95 14.69 -8.83
CA THR A 235 -18.37 15.93 -9.35
C THR A 235 -17.24 15.66 -10.36
N GLN A 236 -16.35 14.71 -10.08
CA GLN A 236 -15.30 14.30 -11.01
C GLN A 236 -15.90 13.80 -12.34
N SER A 237 -16.93 12.96 -12.27
CA SER A 237 -17.59 12.40 -13.46
C SER A 237 -18.30 13.49 -14.27
N GLU A 238 -18.97 14.43 -13.61
CA GLU A 238 -19.61 15.58 -14.24
C GLU A 238 -18.59 16.44 -14.99
N ARG A 239 -17.50 16.84 -14.32
CA ARG A 239 -16.43 17.66 -14.89
C ARG A 239 -15.77 16.98 -16.08
N ARG A 240 -15.35 15.72 -15.91
CA ARG A 240 -14.59 15.00 -16.95
C ARG A 240 -15.43 14.59 -18.13
N VAL A 241 -16.65 14.11 -17.89
CA VAL A 241 -17.46 13.47 -18.92
C VAL A 241 -18.46 14.44 -19.54
N LEU A 242 -19.14 15.24 -18.73
CA LEU A 242 -20.18 16.15 -19.20
C LEU A 242 -19.57 17.48 -19.67
N ALA A 243 -18.69 18.08 -18.87
CA ALA A 243 -18.02 19.35 -19.21
C ALA A 243 -16.77 19.15 -20.08
N GLY A 244 -16.17 17.95 -20.09
CA GLY A 244 -14.97 17.66 -20.87
C GLY A 244 -13.69 18.25 -20.30
N GLU A 245 -13.68 18.58 -19.01
CA GLU A 245 -12.53 19.17 -18.31
C GLU A 245 -11.40 18.16 -18.08
N LEU A 246 -10.17 18.67 -18.11
CA LEU A 246 -8.98 17.94 -17.68
C LEU A 246 -8.80 18.10 -16.16
N VAL A 247 -9.07 17.04 -15.41
CA VAL A 247 -8.79 16.97 -13.98
C VAL A 247 -7.37 16.47 -13.77
N ALA A 248 -6.60 17.12 -12.90
CA ALA A 248 -5.23 16.70 -12.55
C ALA A 248 -5.23 15.30 -11.92
N ALA A 249 -4.12 14.58 -12.05
CA ALA A 249 -3.99 13.22 -11.52
C ALA A 249 -4.13 13.18 -9.98
N SER A 250 -3.55 14.15 -9.28
CA SER A 250 -3.65 14.34 -7.82
C SER A 250 -5.08 14.54 -7.33
N ASP A 251 -5.93 15.12 -8.18
CA ASP A 251 -7.28 15.52 -7.79
C ASP A 251 -8.30 14.42 -8.07
N LYS A 252 -7.90 13.33 -8.73
CA LYS A 252 -8.78 12.21 -9.05
C LYS A 252 -8.91 11.26 -7.88
N LEU A 253 -10.15 10.82 -7.63
CA LEU A 253 -10.40 9.64 -6.82
C LEU A 253 -10.50 8.43 -7.75
N VAL A 254 -9.71 7.39 -7.46
CA VAL A 254 -9.62 6.17 -8.26
C VAL A 254 -10.20 4.94 -7.58
N SER A 255 -10.51 5.02 -6.29
CA SER A 255 -11.20 3.96 -5.56
C SER A 255 -11.91 4.51 -4.33
N LEU A 256 -13.11 3.98 -4.04
CA LEU A 256 -13.80 4.24 -2.77
C LEU A 256 -13.22 3.41 -1.62
N PHE A 257 -12.57 2.30 -1.93
CA PHE A 257 -12.05 1.36 -0.93
C PHE A 257 -10.57 1.62 -0.64
N GLU A 258 -9.85 2.17 -1.62
CA GLU A 258 -8.45 2.56 -1.54
C GLU A 258 -8.34 4.07 -1.87
N PRO A 259 -8.94 4.98 -1.08
CA PRO A 259 -9.04 6.40 -1.41
C PRO A 259 -7.69 7.14 -1.41
N HIS A 260 -6.67 6.49 -0.88
CA HIS A 260 -5.30 6.96 -0.81
C HIS A 260 -4.47 6.51 -2.02
N ALA A 261 -5.02 5.68 -2.92
CA ALA A 261 -4.30 5.22 -4.10
C ALA A 261 -4.03 6.36 -5.09
N ASP A 262 -2.78 6.45 -5.52
CA ASP A 262 -2.31 7.47 -6.44
C ASP A 262 -2.28 6.98 -7.88
N ILE A 263 -2.36 7.93 -8.82
CA ILE A 263 -2.16 7.68 -10.25
C ILE A 263 -0.69 7.93 -10.57
N ILE A 264 0.04 6.86 -10.86
CA ILE A 264 1.48 6.91 -11.09
C ILE A 264 1.77 6.53 -12.55
N VAL A 265 2.38 7.46 -13.29
CA VAL A 265 2.78 7.26 -14.69
C VAL A 265 4.30 7.26 -14.76
N LYS A 266 4.91 6.11 -15.06
CA LYS A 266 6.37 5.96 -15.16
C LYS A 266 6.83 6.08 -16.61
N GLY A 267 7.13 7.30 -17.05
CA GLY A 267 7.62 7.57 -18.42
C GLY A 267 6.59 7.17 -19.49
N SER A 268 6.98 6.32 -20.44
CA SER A 268 6.11 5.84 -21.53
C SER A 268 5.36 4.53 -21.21
N ARG A 269 5.24 4.16 -19.93
CA ARG A 269 4.59 2.91 -19.48
C ARG A 269 3.11 3.11 -19.17
N ASP A 270 2.44 2.00 -18.94
CA ASP A 270 1.06 1.94 -18.46
C ASP A 270 0.88 2.69 -17.14
N THR A 271 -0.32 3.21 -16.92
CA THR A 271 -0.70 3.90 -15.68
C THR A 271 -0.84 2.87 -14.56
N GLU A 272 -0.13 3.07 -13.46
CA GLU A 272 -0.23 2.24 -12.26
C GLU A 272 -1.07 2.97 -11.20
N TYR A 273 -1.92 2.23 -10.49
CA TYR A 273 -2.74 2.75 -9.40
C TYR A 273 -2.26 2.14 -8.08
N GLY A 274 -1.77 2.97 -7.16
CA GLY A 274 -1.12 2.45 -5.98
C GLY A 274 -0.28 3.48 -5.25
N HIS A 275 0.78 3.03 -4.59
CA HIS A 275 1.63 3.87 -3.75
C HIS A 275 3.04 3.88 -4.26
N LYS A 276 3.64 5.07 -4.29
CA LYS A 276 5.06 5.21 -4.55
C LYS A 276 5.85 4.85 -3.30
N LEU A 277 6.87 4.03 -3.48
CA LEU A 277 7.77 3.60 -2.43
C LEU A 277 9.18 4.10 -2.74
N ASN A 278 9.83 4.72 -1.77
CA ASN A 278 11.27 4.91 -1.78
C ASN A 278 11.90 3.95 -0.79
N LEU A 279 12.95 3.26 -1.24
CA LEU A 279 13.64 2.27 -0.42
C LEU A 279 15.14 2.46 -0.49
N THR A 280 15.79 2.24 0.64
CA THR A 280 17.24 2.22 0.76
C THR A 280 17.68 0.81 1.07
N THR A 281 18.59 0.26 0.26
CA THR A 281 19.19 -1.06 0.49
C THR A 281 20.68 -0.94 0.82
N GLY A 282 21.15 -1.73 1.78
CA GLY A 282 22.57 -1.80 2.15
C GLY A 282 23.36 -2.80 1.29
N ARG A 283 24.65 -2.93 1.56
CA ARG A 283 25.54 -3.87 0.87
C ARG A 283 25.14 -5.33 1.09
N SER A 284 24.58 -5.64 2.26
CA SER A 284 24.06 -6.97 2.60
C SER A 284 22.78 -7.36 1.85
N GLY A 285 22.16 -6.40 1.15
CA GLY A 285 20.83 -6.55 0.54
C GLY A 285 19.68 -6.30 1.51
N MET A 286 19.96 -5.96 2.77
CA MET A 286 18.93 -5.55 3.73
C MET A 286 18.28 -4.23 3.33
N ILE A 287 16.98 -4.11 3.59
CA ILE A 287 16.24 -2.84 3.46
C ILE A 287 16.53 -2.01 4.71
N LEU A 288 17.28 -0.92 4.55
CA LEU A 288 17.68 -0.02 5.63
C LEU A 288 16.61 1.00 5.94
N ASP A 289 15.80 1.36 4.95
CA ASP A 289 14.67 2.27 5.12
C ASP A 289 13.65 2.05 4.00
N LEU A 290 12.38 2.30 4.31
CA LEU A 290 11.27 2.25 3.38
C LEU A 290 10.27 3.34 3.73
N VAL A 291 9.97 4.19 2.76
CA VAL A 291 8.99 5.26 2.88
C VAL A 291 7.90 5.04 1.85
N ILE A 292 6.66 4.97 2.32
CA ILE A 292 5.45 5.04 1.50
C ILE A 292 5.14 6.52 1.31
N GLU A 293 5.27 7.00 0.09
CA GLU A 293 5.03 8.40 -0.22
C GLU A 293 3.53 8.68 -0.37
N ALA A 294 3.12 9.88 0.04
CA ALA A 294 1.83 10.43 -0.36
C ALA A 294 1.95 11.03 -1.76
N GLY A 295 1.10 10.60 -2.69
CA GLY A 295 1.16 11.11 -4.06
C GLY A 295 2.28 10.48 -4.87
N ASN A 296 2.67 11.20 -5.93
CA ASN A 296 3.78 10.84 -6.80
C ASN A 296 4.85 11.95 -6.80
N PRO A 297 5.58 12.16 -5.68
CA PRO A 297 6.66 13.14 -5.63
C PRO A 297 7.76 12.76 -6.63
N ARG A 298 8.56 13.73 -7.10
CA ARG A 298 9.67 13.44 -8.01
C ARG A 298 10.77 12.70 -7.25
N ASP A 299 11.45 11.76 -7.92
CA ASP A 299 12.57 11.01 -7.33
C ASP A 299 13.68 11.96 -6.86
N SER A 300 13.95 13.02 -7.62
CA SER A 300 14.87 14.10 -7.24
C SER A 300 14.58 14.67 -5.85
N ASP A 301 13.31 14.81 -5.50
CA ASP A 301 12.88 15.46 -4.27
C ASP A 301 12.96 14.51 -3.07
N ARG A 302 13.31 13.23 -3.30
CA ARG A 302 13.34 12.16 -2.29
C ARG A 302 14.74 11.72 -1.89
N LEU A 303 15.77 12.07 -2.67
CA LEU A 303 17.16 11.71 -2.34
C LEU A 303 17.58 12.23 -0.96
N LEU A 304 17.46 13.54 -0.74
CA LEU A 304 17.93 14.19 0.49
C LEU A 304 17.15 13.73 1.73
N PRO A 305 15.79 13.70 1.71
CA PRO A 305 15.03 13.14 2.85
C PRO A 305 15.44 11.72 3.22
N MET A 306 15.76 10.87 2.23
CA MET A 306 16.21 9.51 2.50
C MET A 306 17.61 9.45 3.12
N LEU A 307 18.53 10.32 2.68
CA LEU A 307 19.85 10.45 3.30
C LEU A 307 19.77 11.01 4.73
N GLU A 308 18.91 11.98 4.97
CA GLU A 308 18.67 12.56 6.30
C GLU A 308 18.12 11.51 7.27
N ARG A 309 17.14 10.70 6.83
CA ARG A 309 16.62 9.57 7.63
C ARG A 309 17.68 8.52 7.92
N HIS A 310 18.55 8.23 6.94
CA HIS A 310 19.70 7.35 7.16
C HIS A 310 20.66 7.92 8.21
N ILE A 311 21.02 9.21 8.10
CA ILE A 311 21.90 9.89 9.06
C ILE A 311 21.29 9.90 10.46
N ALA A 312 19.99 10.18 10.57
CA ALA A 312 19.28 10.17 11.84
C ALA A 312 19.34 8.80 12.53
N PHE A 313 19.35 7.70 11.77
CA PHE A 313 19.43 6.35 12.32
C PHE A 313 20.87 5.89 12.60
N TYR A 314 21.80 6.07 11.65
CA TYR A 314 23.18 5.57 11.78
C TYR A 314 24.11 6.52 12.54
N GLY A 315 23.73 7.80 12.65
CA GLY A 315 24.52 8.88 13.26
C GLY A 315 25.54 9.51 12.31
N HIS A 316 25.64 9.03 11.08
CA HIS A 316 26.56 9.53 10.05
C HIS A 316 25.99 9.30 8.65
N ALA A 317 26.50 10.04 7.68
CA ALA A 317 26.18 9.81 6.27
C ALA A 317 26.78 8.48 5.78
N PRO A 318 26.17 7.85 4.75
CA PRO A 318 26.78 6.71 4.11
C PRO A 318 28.07 7.16 3.40
N ARG A 319 29.12 6.34 3.47
CA ARG A 319 30.36 6.60 2.73
C ARG A 319 30.09 6.59 1.23
N GLN A 320 29.32 5.62 0.76
CA GLN A 320 28.97 5.45 -0.65
C GLN A 320 27.46 5.37 -0.82
N ALA A 321 26.92 6.13 -1.76
CA ALA A 321 25.51 6.09 -2.13
C ALA A 321 25.36 5.99 -3.65
N ALA A 322 24.48 5.10 -4.09
CA ALA A 322 24.12 4.94 -5.50
C ALA A 322 22.61 5.14 -5.66
N ALA A 323 22.17 5.87 -6.69
CA ALA A 323 20.76 6.05 -6.99
C ALA A 323 20.51 5.97 -8.51
N ASP A 324 19.26 5.72 -8.90
CA ASP A 324 18.89 5.81 -10.33
C ASP A 324 18.95 7.27 -10.82
N GLY A 325 18.98 7.46 -12.14
CA GLY A 325 19.05 8.79 -12.77
C GLY A 325 17.88 9.71 -12.43
N GLY A 326 16.72 9.16 -12.01
CA GLY A 326 15.58 9.96 -11.55
C GLY A 326 15.89 10.81 -10.30
N PHE A 327 16.83 10.37 -9.48
CA PHE A 327 17.27 11.10 -8.28
C PHE A 327 18.33 12.16 -8.57
N ALA A 328 18.90 12.18 -9.77
CA ALA A 328 20.03 13.04 -10.10
C ALA A 328 19.58 14.50 -10.26
N SER A 329 20.24 15.39 -9.51
CA SER A 329 20.24 16.83 -9.77
C SER A 329 21.56 17.43 -9.27
N ARG A 330 21.97 18.58 -9.81
CA ARG A 330 23.18 19.28 -9.34
C ARG A 330 23.10 19.67 -7.87
N GLY A 331 21.92 20.16 -7.45
CA GLY A 331 21.66 20.51 -6.05
C GLY A 331 21.75 19.29 -5.15
N ASN A 332 21.17 18.17 -5.56
CA ASN A 332 21.22 16.92 -4.83
C ASN A 332 22.65 16.41 -4.63
N LEU A 333 23.48 16.45 -5.68
CA LEU A 333 24.87 16.04 -5.55
C LEU A 333 25.63 16.95 -4.59
N ALA A 334 25.50 18.27 -4.73
CA ALA A 334 26.18 19.23 -3.87
C ALA A 334 25.78 19.04 -2.39
N THR A 335 24.49 19.00 -2.11
CA THR A 335 23.98 18.83 -0.73
C THR A 335 24.34 17.47 -0.16
N ALA A 336 24.30 16.38 -0.94
CA ALA A 336 24.73 15.07 -0.47
C ALA A 336 26.21 15.04 -0.06
N LYS A 337 27.09 15.75 -0.80
CA LYS A 337 28.49 15.93 -0.41
C LYS A 337 28.61 16.72 0.90
N THR A 338 27.85 17.79 1.05
CA THR A 338 27.81 18.59 2.29
C THR A 338 27.34 17.77 3.49
N LEU A 339 26.37 16.87 3.30
CA LEU A 339 25.92 15.93 4.33
C LEU A 339 26.97 14.88 4.71
N GLY A 340 28.04 14.73 3.93
CA GLY A 340 29.17 13.83 4.23
C GLY A 340 29.26 12.58 3.36
N VAL A 341 28.45 12.45 2.30
CA VAL A 341 28.55 11.32 1.36
C VAL A 341 29.82 11.46 0.53
N ARG A 342 30.76 10.50 0.65
CA ARG A 342 32.05 10.57 -0.04
C ARG A 342 31.96 10.18 -1.51
N ASP A 343 31.26 9.10 -1.82
CA ASP A 343 31.10 8.59 -3.19
C ASP A 343 29.61 8.58 -3.55
N MET A 344 29.18 9.43 -4.48
CA MET A 344 27.79 9.49 -4.94
C MET A 344 27.75 9.14 -6.42
N ALA A 345 26.97 8.13 -6.78
CA ALA A 345 26.80 7.67 -8.15
C ALA A 345 25.34 7.71 -8.60
N PHE A 346 25.10 8.13 -9.83
CA PHE A 346 23.79 8.08 -10.49
C PHE A 346 23.86 7.21 -11.75
N HIS A 347 22.90 6.31 -11.94
CA HIS A 347 22.90 5.34 -13.04
C HIS A 347 22.62 5.95 -14.44
N LYS A 348 22.38 7.27 -14.57
CA LYS A 348 22.28 7.95 -15.86
C LYS A 348 22.66 9.43 -15.76
N LYS A 349 23.34 9.98 -16.78
CA LYS A 349 23.51 11.44 -16.93
C LYS A 349 22.14 12.09 -17.16
N GLU A 350 21.87 13.22 -16.50
CA GLU A 350 20.80 14.15 -16.89
C GLU A 350 20.81 14.33 -18.41
N SER A 351 19.72 13.98 -19.10
CA SER A 351 19.53 14.36 -20.49
C SER A 351 19.20 15.86 -20.53
N ARG A 352 20.15 16.68 -21.01
CA ARG A 352 19.92 18.09 -21.32
C ARG A 352 18.83 18.24 -22.41
N PRO A 353 18.01 19.31 -22.40
CA PRO A 353 17.31 19.74 -23.60
C PRO A 353 18.36 20.18 -24.65
N GLN A 354 18.21 19.69 -25.87
CA GLN A 354 18.92 20.00 -27.12
C GLN A 354 20.09 21.00 -27.06
N ASP A 355 21.29 20.53 -27.40
CA ASP A 355 22.07 21.21 -28.44
C ASP A 355 22.96 20.24 -29.21
N ARG A 356 22.96 20.37 -30.54
CA ARG A 356 23.78 19.59 -31.47
C ARG A 356 25.16 20.26 -31.57
N GLY A 357 26.24 19.49 -31.43
CA GLY A 357 27.56 19.93 -31.88
C GLY A 357 28.70 19.59 -30.91
N HIS A 358 29.56 18.67 -31.37
CA HIS A 358 30.98 18.49 -31.09
C HIS A 358 31.57 18.69 -29.68
N GLY A 359 32.35 17.69 -29.26
CA GLY A 359 33.49 17.90 -28.35
C GLY A 359 33.46 17.02 -27.12
N GLN A 360 34.14 15.88 -27.20
CA GLN A 360 34.60 15.13 -26.02
C GLN A 360 35.46 16.05 -25.14
N LYS A 361 35.11 16.17 -23.85
CA LYS A 361 36.07 16.46 -22.79
C LYS A 361 35.82 15.51 -21.63
N GLN A 362 36.80 14.64 -21.38
CA GLN A 362 36.95 13.87 -20.16
C GLN A 362 37.09 14.84 -18.98
N LEU A 363 36.22 14.72 -17.99
CA LEU A 363 36.52 15.17 -16.64
C LEU A 363 36.87 13.91 -15.86
N GLY A 364 38.11 13.88 -15.38
CA GLY A 364 38.85 12.69 -14.93
C GLY A 364 38.05 11.79 -13.98
N LEU A 365 37.89 10.54 -14.42
CA LEU A 365 37.50 9.41 -13.60
C LEU A 365 38.75 8.54 -13.45
N SER A 366 39.24 8.34 -12.23
CA SER A 366 40.17 7.24 -11.97
C SER A 366 39.39 5.92 -11.97
N GLN A 367 40.04 4.89 -12.47
CA GLN A 367 39.50 3.57 -12.77
C GLN A 367 38.80 2.92 -11.56
N ALA A 368 37.50 2.67 -11.69
CA ALA A 368 36.81 1.56 -11.05
C ALA A 368 35.97 0.87 -12.12
N ALA A 369 36.66 0.18 -13.02
CA ALA A 369 36.04 -0.74 -13.95
C ALA A 369 35.68 -2.03 -13.20
N GLN A 370 34.55 -2.63 -13.62
CA GLN A 370 34.08 -3.99 -13.32
C GLN A 370 33.18 -4.14 -12.07
N LEU A 371 31.90 -3.79 -12.25
CA LEU A 371 30.79 -4.57 -11.69
C LEU A 371 30.05 -5.23 -12.86
N PRO A 372 29.70 -6.52 -12.79
CA PRO A 372 29.18 -7.26 -13.93
C PRO A 372 27.75 -6.83 -14.28
N CYS A 373 27.60 -6.09 -15.37
CA CYS A 373 26.34 -5.93 -16.08
C CYS A 373 25.97 -7.26 -16.76
N ARG A 374 24.93 -7.97 -16.29
CA ARG A 374 24.15 -8.87 -17.16
C ARG A 374 22.66 -8.97 -16.80
N HIS A 375 21.86 -8.83 -17.87
CA HIS A 375 20.49 -9.25 -18.14
C HIS A 375 19.29 -8.50 -17.54
N ARG A 376 18.74 -7.59 -18.36
CA ARG A 376 17.30 -7.38 -18.48
C ARG A 376 16.63 -8.68 -18.94
N GLY A 377 15.65 -9.15 -18.18
CA GLY A 377 14.69 -10.18 -18.59
C GLY A 377 13.29 -9.76 -18.16
N ARG A 378 12.37 -9.70 -19.13
CA ARG A 378 10.92 -9.59 -18.89
C ARG A 378 10.43 -10.85 -18.17
N HIS A 379 9.38 -10.71 -17.37
CA HIS A 379 8.64 -11.75 -16.64
C HIS A 379 9.38 -12.37 -15.44
N LEU A 380 8.92 -12.02 -14.23
CA LEU A 380 9.13 -12.83 -13.03
C LEU A 380 7.75 -13.16 -12.43
N MET A 381 7.20 -14.27 -12.91
CA MET A 381 6.40 -15.19 -12.10
C MET A 381 7.38 -16.03 -11.27
N PRO A 382 7.26 -16.14 -9.94
CA PRO A 382 8.01 -17.15 -9.21
C PRO A 382 7.20 -18.45 -9.15
N GLN A 383 7.38 -19.32 -10.14
CA GLN A 383 7.26 -20.77 -9.93
C GLN A 383 8.67 -21.34 -9.86
N ALA A 384 9.08 -21.84 -8.71
CA ALA A 384 10.20 -22.76 -8.60
C ALA A 384 9.78 -23.93 -7.71
N ARG A 385 9.37 -25.02 -8.36
CA ARG A 385 9.32 -26.36 -7.78
C ARG A 385 10.76 -26.82 -7.53
N LEU A 386 11.09 -27.14 -6.28
CA LEU A 386 12.34 -27.81 -5.93
C LEU A 386 12.25 -29.29 -6.33
N ARG A 387 13.21 -29.76 -7.14
CA ARG A 387 13.46 -31.20 -7.34
C ARG A 387 14.37 -31.70 -6.22
N LEU A 388 13.97 -32.80 -5.59
CA LEU A 388 14.78 -33.61 -4.67
C LEU A 388 15.95 -34.24 -5.43
N GLY A 389 17.17 -34.07 -4.92
CA GLY A 389 18.36 -34.81 -5.32
C GLY A 389 18.86 -35.63 -4.13
N ALA A 390 19.05 -36.93 -4.34
CA ALA A 390 19.40 -37.93 -3.33
C ALA A 390 20.78 -37.67 -2.68
N LEU A 391 20.85 -37.83 -1.37
CA LEU A 391 22.08 -37.85 -0.58
C LEU A 391 22.59 -39.29 -0.51
N HIS A 392 23.79 -39.56 -1.03
CA HIS A 392 24.52 -40.79 -0.75
C HIS A 392 25.30 -40.65 0.56
N LEU A 393 25.06 -41.59 1.46
CA LEU A 393 25.78 -41.80 2.71
C LEU A 393 27.18 -42.35 2.41
N ALA A 394 28.19 -41.78 3.05
CA ALA A 394 29.45 -42.46 3.33
C ALA A 394 29.72 -42.31 4.83
N ARG A 395 29.56 -43.41 5.56
CA ARG A 395 30.22 -43.66 6.84
C ARG A 395 31.08 -44.92 6.65
N PRO A 396 32.24 -45.02 7.28
CA PRO A 396 32.78 -46.33 7.64
C PRO A 396 31.87 -47.01 8.67
#